data_AF-A0A368H9I4-F1
#
_entry.id   AF-A0A368H9I4-F1
#
_cell.length_a   1.000
_cell.length_b   1.000
_cell.length_c   1.000
_cell.angle_alpha   90.00
_cell.angle_beta   90.00
_cell.angle_gamma   90.00
#
_symmetry.space_group_name_H-M   'P 1'
#
loop_
_entity.id
_entity.type
_entity.pdbx_description
1 polymer ?
#
loop_
_entity_poly.entity_id
_entity_poly.type
_entity_poly.pdbx_seq_one_letter_code
_entity_poly.pdbx_strand_id
1 'polypeptide(L)'
;MLPLAANGRISSNDNFLLFERVRSIMNNDLVIMIGNEKHPCCVLPNIPYELKKAHTYKYKGTTHTFKLIRIKQMAPCTREFSYLVTMVAKGNKKHEKQIKKIVYYRWDNRIMPLEYDEILQLAMMYKPERTICISNRRKEVFSLIHMFYIFCCILKEEITVSDVLQLHTGLCPLM
;
A
#
# COMPACT_ATOMS: atom_id res chain seq x y z
N MET A 1 12.90 -6.69 -6.11
CA MET A 1 12.49 -5.27 -6.02
C MET A 1 11.03 -5.19 -5.60
N LEU A 2 10.59 -4.05 -5.04
CA LEU A 2 9.25 -3.89 -4.50
C LEU A 2 8.19 -4.03 -5.61
N PRO A 3 7.27 -5.02 -5.56
CA PRO A 3 6.24 -5.16 -6.58
C PRO A 3 5.27 -3.97 -6.50
N LEU A 4 5.19 -3.21 -7.59
CA LEU A 4 4.34 -2.04 -7.71
C LEU A 4 3.01 -2.47 -8.34
N ALA A 5 1.90 -2.35 -7.60
CA ALA A 5 0.55 -2.52 -8.15
C ALA A 5 0.27 -1.47 -9.27
N ALA A 6 -0.82 -1.60 -10.03
CA ALA A 6 -1.30 -0.49 -10.87
C ALA A 6 -1.61 0.75 -9.99
N ASN A 7 -0.79 1.79 -10.15
CA ASN A 7 -0.69 2.90 -9.18
C ASN A 7 -1.20 4.21 -9.76
N GLY A 8 -2.51 4.38 -9.66
CA GLY A 8 -3.17 5.67 -9.77
C GLY A 8 -4.24 5.81 -8.71
N ARG A 9 -4.77 7.03 -8.57
CA ARG A 9 -6.07 7.23 -7.93
C ARG A 9 -7.10 6.40 -8.70
N ILE A 10 -7.73 5.44 -8.02
CA ILE A 10 -8.81 4.65 -8.62
C ILE A 10 -10.12 5.40 -8.40
N SER A 11 -10.90 5.58 -9.47
CA SER A 11 -12.27 6.07 -9.35
C SER A 11 -13.10 5.10 -8.53
N SER A 12 -13.94 5.60 -7.61
CA SER A 12 -14.86 4.76 -6.84
C SER A 12 -15.82 3.94 -7.71
N ASN A 13 -15.98 4.31 -8.98
CA ASN A 13 -16.89 3.67 -9.92
C ASN A 13 -16.23 2.52 -10.71
N ASP A 14 -14.90 2.39 -10.67
CA ASP A 14 -14.19 1.30 -11.34
C ASP A 14 -14.10 0.07 -10.43
N ASN A 15 -15.18 -0.71 -10.43
CA ASN A 15 -15.31 -1.90 -9.60
C ASN A 15 -14.23 -2.96 -9.89
N PHE A 16 -13.69 -3.02 -11.11
CA PHE A 16 -12.66 -4.00 -11.48
C PHE A 16 -11.32 -3.61 -10.87
N LEU A 17 -10.82 -2.40 -11.14
CA LEU A 17 -9.53 -1.94 -10.63
C LEU A 17 -9.52 -1.87 -9.09
N LEU A 18 -10.64 -1.43 -8.50
CA LEU A 18 -10.80 -1.42 -7.05
C LEU A 18 -10.68 -2.83 -6.46
N PHE A 19 -11.31 -3.81 -7.10
CA PHE A 19 -11.27 -5.19 -6.65
C PHE A 19 -9.90 -5.84 -6.84
N GLU A 20 -9.20 -5.58 -7.95
CA GLU A 20 -7.82 -6.04 -8.15
C GLU A 20 -6.86 -5.46 -7.10
N ARG A 21 -7.06 -4.19 -6.70
CA ARG A 21 -6.33 -3.59 -5.57
C ARG A 21 -6.64 -4.30 -4.25
N VAL A 22 -7.91 -4.57 -3.96
CA VAL A 22 -8.32 -5.35 -2.78
C VAL A 22 -7.70 -6.75 -2.80
N ARG A 23 -7.72 -7.43 -3.94
CA ARG A 23 -7.10 -8.74 -4.12
C ARG A 23 -5.59 -8.70 -3.82
N SER A 24 -4.90 -7.68 -4.33
CA SER A 24 -3.48 -7.47 -4.08
C SER A 24 -3.17 -7.22 -2.60
N ILE A 25 -4.01 -6.44 -1.89
CA ILE A 25 -3.94 -6.24 -0.44
C ILE A 25 -4.10 -7.57 0.31
N MET A 26 -5.01 -8.44 -0.14
CA MET A 26 -5.28 -9.71 0.53
C MET A 26 -4.16 -10.72 0.36
N ASN A 27 -3.51 -10.74 -0.81
CA ASN A 27 -2.42 -11.66 -1.14
C ASN A 27 -1.08 -11.32 -0.47
N ASN A 28 -0.95 -10.15 0.16
CA ASN A 28 0.30 -9.71 0.79
C ASN A 28 0.14 -9.63 2.32
N ASP A 29 1.19 -9.98 3.05
CA ASP A 29 1.22 -9.95 4.52
C ASP A 29 1.30 -8.51 5.04
N LEU A 30 2.16 -7.70 4.41
CA LEU A 30 2.38 -6.30 4.73
C LEU A 30 1.89 -5.43 3.58
N VAL A 31 1.08 -4.43 3.90
CA VAL A 31 0.56 -3.45 2.93
C VAL A 31 1.00 -2.07 3.38
N ILE A 32 1.81 -1.41 2.57
CA ILE A 32 2.22 -0.02 2.77
C ILE A 32 1.39 0.86 1.83
N MET A 33 0.56 1.73 2.39
CA MET A 33 -0.20 2.73 1.65
C MET A 33 0.46 4.09 1.77
N ILE A 34 0.75 4.74 0.64
CA ILE A 34 1.29 6.10 0.60
C ILE A 34 0.22 7.01 0.02
N GLY A 35 -0.32 7.91 0.83
CA GLY A 35 -1.37 8.83 0.43
C GLY A 35 -1.05 10.27 0.76
N ASN A 36 -1.69 11.19 0.05
CA ASN A 36 -1.50 12.62 0.26
C ASN A 36 -2.58 13.29 1.13
N GLU A 37 -3.56 12.52 1.59
CA GLU A 37 -4.63 13.02 2.46
C GLU A 37 -4.43 12.54 3.90
N LYS A 38 -5.32 12.97 4.80
CA LYS A 38 -5.29 12.56 6.22
C LYS A 38 -5.66 11.09 6.42
N HIS A 39 -6.31 10.46 5.43
CA HIS A 39 -6.93 9.15 5.56
C HIS A 39 -6.57 8.23 4.39
N PRO A 40 -6.49 6.90 4.63
CA PRO A 40 -6.15 5.92 3.61
C PRO A 40 -7.21 5.78 2.49
N CYS A 41 -8.38 6.41 2.64
CA CYS A 41 -9.44 6.40 1.64
C CYS A 41 -9.02 7.04 0.30
N CYS A 42 -8.01 7.92 0.32
CA CYS A 42 -7.44 8.48 -0.90
C CYS A 42 -6.68 7.43 -1.74
N VAL A 43 -6.19 6.36 -1.10
CA VAL A 43 -5.48 5.23 -1.73
C VAL A 43 -6.42 4.07 -2.02
N LEU A 44 -7.24 3.66 -1.05
CA LEU A 44 -8.29 2.66 -1.24
C LEU A 44 -9.66 3.29 -0.95
N PRO A 45 -10.44 3.66 -1.99
CA PRO A 45 -11.74 4.27 -1.81
C PRO A 45 -12.61 3.55 -0.79
N ASN A 46 -13.30 4.31 0.07
CA ASN A 46 -14.23 3.84 1.10
C ASN A 46 -13.65 2.93 2.18
N ILE A 47 -12.32 2.75 2.24
CA ILE A 47 -11.73 1.98 3.33
C ILE A 47 -12.04 2.67 4.67
N PRO A 48 -12.55 1.94 5.69
CA PRO A 48 -12.88 2.56 6.97
C PRO A 48 -11.64 3.10 7.67
N TYR A 49 -11.71 4.35 8.14
CA TYR A 49 -10.65 4.99 8.93
C TYR A 49 -11.08 5.33 10.37
N GLU A 50 -12.33 5.04 10.72
CA GLU A 50 -12.88 5.16 12.09
C GLU A 50 -13.16 3.77 12.67
N LEU A 51 -12.91 3.62 13.98
CA LEU A 51 -13.06 2.33 14.66
C LEU A 51 -14.48 1.79 14.55
N LYS A 52 -14.58 0.46 14.44
CA LYS A 52 -15.83 -0.32 14.30
C LYS A 52 -16.61 -0.08 13.00
N LYS A 53 -16.27 0.91 12.17
CA LYS A 53 -16.83 1.05 10.82
C LYS A 53 -16.36 -0.08 9.92
N ALA A 54 -17.21 -0.44 8.96
CA ALA A 54 -16.94 -1.49 8.00
C ALA A 54 -17.36 -1.08 6.58
N HIS A 55 -16.67 -1.61 5.58
CA HIS A 55 -17.01 -1.44 4.17
C HIS A 55 -16.84 -2.76 3.43
N THR A 56 -17.68 -3.01 2.43
CA THR A 56 -17.66 -4.26 1.65
C THR A 56 -17.40 -3.97 0.18
N TYR A 57 -16.28 -4.51 -0.32
CA TYR A 57 -15.95 -4.53 -1.74
C TYR A 57 -16.55 -5.79 -2.38
N LYS A 58 -17.25 -5.64 -3.51
CA LYS A 58 -17.91 -6.76 -4.21
C LYS A 58 -17.53 -6.75 -5.68
N TYR A 59 -17.14 -7.91 -6.21
CA TYR A 59 -16.90 -8.09 -7.64
C TYR A 59 -17.13 -9.53 -8.07
N LYS A 60 -17.86 -9.74 -9.16
CA LYS A 60 -18.17 -11.06 -9.76
C LYS A 60 -18.59 -12.14 -8.75
N GLY A 61 -19.35 -11.76 -7.71
CA GLY A 61 -19.86 -12.68 -6.69
C GLY A 61 -18.92 -12.95 -5.50
N THR A 62 -17.70 -12.43 -5.52
CA THR A 62 -16.78 -12.46 -4.38
C THR A 62 -16.90 -11.16 -3.59
N THR A 63 -16.91 -11.25 -2.27
CA THR A 63 -17.02 -10.10 -1.37
C THR A 63 -15.90 -10.09 -0.33
N HIS A 64 -15.41 -8.88 -0.04
CA HIS A 64 -14.39 -8.61 0.97
C HIS A 64 -14.89 -7.48 1.88
N THR A 65 -15.23 -7.82 3.12
CA THR A 65 -15.67 -6.85 4.12
C THR A 65 -14.53 -6.50 5.06
N PHE A 66 -14.07 -5.26 5.00
CA PHE A 66 -13.05 -4.71 5.90
C PHE A 66 -13.75 -4.03 7.07
N LYS A 67 -13.50 -4.49 8.30
CA LYS A 67 -13.94 -3.83 9.53
C LYS A 67 -12.73 -3.34 10.31
N LEU A 68 -12.65 -2.03 10.57
CA LEU A 68 -11.53 -1.47 11.31
C LEU A 68 -11.64 -1.82 12.79
N ILE A 69 -10.61 -2.49 13.33
CA ILE A 69 -10.59 -2.96 14.72
C ILE A 69 -9.56 -2.24 15.59
N ARG A 70 -8.48 -1.70 14.99
CA ARG A 70 -7.43 -0.98 15.74
C ARG A 70 -6.75 0.04 14.85
N ILE A 71 -6.37 1.17 15.45
CA ILE A 71 -5.46 2.17 14.87
C ILE A 71 -4.29 2.30 15.85
N LYS A 72 -3.06 2.28 15.34
CA LYS A 72 -1.83 2.51 16.11
C LYS A 72 -1.02 3.61 15.44
N GLN A 73 -0.68 4.67 16.18
CA GLN A 73 0.29 5.65 15.71
C GLN A 73 1.69 5.02 15.76
N MET A 74 2.43 5.07 14.65
CA MET A 74 3.78 4.50 14.54
C MET A 74 4.84 5.60 14.58
N ALA A 75 4.61 6.68 13.84
CA ALA A 75 5.46 7.87 13.76
C ALA A 75 4.58 9.07 13.34
N PRO A 76 5.04 10.34 13.39
CA PRO A 76 4.20 11.51 13.11
C PRO A 76 3.36 11.42 11.81
N CYS A 77 3.96 10.94 10.71
CA CYS A 77 3.28 10.79 9.42
C CYS A 77 2.78 9.36 9.15
N THR A 78 2.99 8.42 10.07
CA THR A 78 2.74 6.99 9.85
C THR A 78 1.75 6.40 10.86
N ARG A 79 0.71 5.73 10.36
CA ARG A 79 -0.29 5.01 11.16
C ARG A 79 -0.49 3.59 10.67
N GLU A 80 -0.56 2.63 11.59
CA GLU A 80 -1.00 1.27 11.29
C GLU A 80 -2.50 1.14 11.55
N PHE A 81 -3.23 0.61 10.56
CA PHE A 81 -4.63 0.26 10.63
C PHE A 81 -4.77 -1.27 10.58
N SER A 82 -5.37 -1.86 11.61
CA SER A 82 -5.68 -3.29 11.62
C SER A 82 -7.15 -3.50 11.30
N TYR A 83 -7.41 -4.32 10.28
CA TYR A 83 -8.74 -4.67 9.80
C TYR A 83 -9.01 -6.15 10.05
N LEU A 84 -10.20 -6.45 10.57
CA LEU A 84 -10.78 -7.78 10.45
C LEU A 84 -11.43 -7.86 9.07
N VAL A 85 -10.90 -8.70 8.20
CA VAL A 85 -11.43 -8.91 6.84
C VAL A 85 -12.22 -10.19 6.79
N THR A 86 -13.46 -10.12 6.33
CA THR A 86 -14.31 -11.30 6.05
C THR A 86 -14.44 -11.47 4.55
N MET A 87 -14.07 -12.65 4.04
CA MET A 87 -14.16 -13.00 2.62
C MET A 87 -15.31 -13.98 2.40
N VAL A 88 -16.05 -13.78 1.31
CA VAL A 88 -17.07 -14.73 0.81
C VAL A 88 -16.87 -14.91 -0.68
N ALA A 89 -16.59 -16.12 -1.12
CA ALA A 89 -16.45 -16.45 -2.54
C ALA A 89 -17.80 -16.80 -3.17
N LYS A 90 -17.94 -16.56 -4.48
CA LYS A 90 -19.15 -16.89 -5.23
C LYS A 90 -19.50 -18.37 -5.06
N GLY A 91 -20.73 -18.65 -4.60
CA GLY A 91 -21.22 -20.02 -4.40
C GLY A 91 -20.76 -20.69 -3.11
N ASN A 92 -19.96 -20.02 -2.27
CA ASN A 92 -19.44 -20.59 -1.04
C ASN A 92 -20.08 -19.92 0.18
N LYS A 93 -20.68 -20.70 1.09
CA LYS A 93 -21.26 -20.18 2.35
C LYS A 93 -20.22 -20.01 3.46
N LYS A 94 -19.00 -20.50 3.25
CA LYS A 94 -17.93 -20.43 4.24
C LYS A 94 -17.35 -19.01 4.28
N HIS A 95 -17.37 -18.40 5.45
CA HIS A 95 -16.75 -17.12 5.71
C HIS A 95 -15.31 -17.33 6.17
N GLU A 96 -14.34 -16.85 5.40
CA GLU A 96 -12.96 -16.79 5.84
C GLU A 96 -12.72 -15.45 6.54
N LYS A 97 -12.09 -15.49 7.71
CA LYS A 97 -11.76 -14.31 8.51
C LYS A 97 -10.26 -14.23 8.70
N GLN A 98 -9.68 -13.07 8.41
CA GLN A 98 -8.27 -12.80 8.68
C GLN A 98 -8.05 -11.37 9.15
N ILE A 99 -6.96 -11.15 9.89
CA ILE A 99 -6.53 -9.80 10.26
C ILE A 99 -5.55 -9.31 9.22
N LYS A 100 -5.81 -8.11 8.66
CA LYS A 100 -4.88 -7.42 7.76
C LYS A 100 -4.41 -6.13 8.38
N LYS A 101 -3.09 -5.93 8.36
CA LYS A 101 -2.42 -4.71 8.82
C LYS A 101 -2.02 -3.88 7.61
N ILE A 102 -2.42 -2.62 7.63
CA ILE A 102 -2.10 -1.65 6.59
C ILE A 102 -1.37 -0.49 7.24
N VAL A 103 -0.14 -0.23 6.80
CA VAL A 103 0.66 0.90 7.26
C VAL A 103 0.43 2.05 6.29
N TYR A 104 -0.20 3.13 6.77
CA TYR A 104 -0.46 4.33 6.00
C TYR A 104 0.57 5.41 6.32
N TYR A 105 1.31 5.83 5.31
CA TYR A 105 2.21 6.97 5.34
C TYR A 105 1.56 8.16 4.63
N ARG A 106 1.39 9.27 5.36
CA ARG A 106 0.90 10.51 4.80
C ARG A 106 2.07 11.32 4.24
N TRP A 107 2.07 11.49 2.93
CA TRP A 107 2.96 12.40 2.23
C TRP A 107 2.18 13.60 1.70
N ASP A 108 2.19 14.71 2.44
CA ASP A 108 1.47 15.92 2.03
C ASP A 108 1.98 16.49 0.70
N ASN A 109 1.07 16.94 -0.15
CA ASN A 109 1.36 17.47 -1.49
C ASN A 109 2.23 18.72 -1.49
N ARG A 110 2.31 19.44 -0.37
CA ARG A 110 2.92 20.77 -0.29
C ARG A 110 4.25 20.78 0.46
N ILE A 111 4.66 19.65 1.04
CA ILE A 111 5.80 19.60 1.95
C ILE A 111 6.67 18.41 1.53
N MET A 112 7.85 18.70 1.01
CA MET A 112 8.92 17.70 0.94
C MET A 112 9.29 17.34 2.37
N PRO A 113 9.30 16.05 2.75
CA PRO A 113 9.68 15.65 4.10
C PRO A 113 11.06 16.24 4.43
N LEU A 114 11.15 16.99 5.52
CA LEU A 114 12.44 17.51 6.01
C LEU A 114 13.31 16.39 6.57
N GLU A 115 12.67 15.31 7.02
CA GLU A 115 13.29 14.10 7.53
C GLU A 115 12.78 12.90 6.72
N TYR A 116 13.72 12.07 6.26
CA TYR A 116 13.43 10.86 5.48
C TYR A 116 13.38 9.59 6.34
N ASP A 117 13.55 9.72 7.65
CA ASP A 117 13.67 8.57 8.55
C ASP A 117 12.41 7.69 8.53
N GLU A 118 11.22 8.29 8.54
CA GLU A 118 9.96 7.52 8.48
C GLU A 118 9.85 6.72 7.17
N ILE A 119 10.18 7.33 6.03
CA ILE A 119 10.06 6.66 4.72
C ILE A 119 11.16 5.61 4.52
N LEU A 120 12.34 5.84 5.07
CA LEU A 120 13.42 4.85 5.12
C LEU A 120 13.04 3.66 6.01
N GLN A 121 12.50 3.89 7.21
CA GLN A 121 12.01 2.83 8.08
C GLN A 121 10.91 2.00 7.42
N LEU A 122 10.01 2.63 6.64
CA LEU A 122 9.02 1.90 5.84
C LEU A 122 9.66 1.05 4.74
N ALA A 123 10.70 1.54 4.08
CA ALA A 123 11.46 0.75 3.12
C ALA A 123 12.15 -0.45 3.79
N MET A 124 12.64 -0.30 5.02
CA MET A 124 13.26 -1.39 5.79
C MET A 124 12.25 -2.47 6.23
N MET A 125 10.97 -2.13 6.37
CA MET A 125 9.92 -3.12 6.67
C MET A 125 9.63 -4.05 5.48
N TYR A 126 10.13 -3.72 4.29
CA TYR A 126 9.89 -4.49 3.08
C TYR A 126 10.43 -5.92 3.21
N LYS A 127 9.56 -6.88 2.87
CA LYS A 127 9.91 -8.28 2.67
C LYS A 127 9.57 -8.68 1.24
N PRO A 128 10.53 -9.23 0.46
CA PRO A 128 10.27 -9.75 -0.88
C PRO A 128 9.05 -10.67 -0.90
N GLU A 129 8.21 -10.51 -1.93
CA GLU A 129 7.01 -11.33 -2.21
C GLU A 129 5.91 -11.33 -1.14
N ARG A 130 6.14 -10.69 0.01
CA ARG A 130 5.19 -10.59 1.12
C ARG A 130 4.67 -9.18 1.36
N THR A 131 5.31 -8.20 0.74
CA THR A 131 4.99 -6.78 0.92
C THR A 131 4.58 -6.14 -0.38
N ILE A 132 3.48 -5.40 -0.33
CA ILE A 132 3.03 -4.54 -1.43
C ILE A 132 2.98 -3.09 -0.97
N CYS A 133 3.49 -2.18 -1.81
CA CYS A 133 3.23 -0.76 -1.65
C CYS A 133 2.06 -0.38 -2.55
N ILE A 134 1.17 0.52 -2.13
CA ILE A 134 0.03 1.06 -2.88
C ILE A 134 -0.01 2.57 -2.65
N SER A 135 -0.30 3.38 -3.68
CA SER A 135 -0.33 4.83 -3.55
C SER A 135 -1.40 5.42 -4.45
N ASN A 136 -1.88 6.60 -4.07
CA ASN A 136 -2.76 7.41 -4.90
C ASN A 136 -2.00 8.40 -5.81
N ARG A 137 -0.66 8.36 -5.79
CA ARG A 137 0.25 9.09 -6.68
C ARG A 137 1.23 8.14 -7.38
N ARG A 138 1.99 8.67 -8.35
CA ARG A 138 3.15 7.98 -8.93
C ARG A 138 4.19 7.81 -7.82
N LYS A 139 4.54 6.57 -7.50
CA LYS A 139 5.40 6.19 -6.36
C LYS A 139 6.89 6.32 -6.64
N GLU A 140 7.25 7.12 -7.64
CA GLU A 140 8.61 7.21 -8.15
C GLU A 140 9.59 7.42 -6.99
N VAL A 141 9.31 8.38 -6.10
CA VAL A 141 10.20 8.69 -4.98
C VAL A 141 10.34 7.53 -3.98
N PHE A 142 9.26 6.82 -3.63
CA PHE A 142 9.37 5.67 -2.71
C PHE A 142 10.10 4.49 -3.32
N SER A 143 9.85 4.22 -4.61
CA SER A 143 10.56 3.14 -5.32
C SER A 143 12.06 3.46 -5.46
N LEU A 144 12.41 4.72 -5.73
CA LEU A 144 13.80 5.17 -5.80
C LEU A 144 14.49 5.06 -4.43
N ILE A 145 13.84 5.51 -3.35
CA ILE A 145 14.38 5.38 -1.98
C ILE A 145 14.63 3.90 -1.63
N HIS A 146 13.68 3.02 -1.94
CA HIS A 146 13.86 1.59 -1.71
C HIS A 146 15.03 1.01 -2.55
N MET A 147 15.20 1.43 -3.80
CA MET A 147 16.35 0.98 -4.61
C MET A 147 17.67 1.40 -3.98
N PHE A 148 17.81 2.66 -3.57
CA PHE A 148 19.01 3.11 -2.86
C PHE A 148 19.27 2.31 -1.59
N TYR A 149 18.24 2.03 -0.79
CA TYR A 149 18.40 1.19 0.40
C TYR A 149 18.91 -0.21 0.08
N ILE A 150 18.37 -0.87 -0.96
CA ILE A 150 18.82 -2.20 -1.35
C ILE A 150 20.27 -2.17 -1.82
N PHE A 151 20.62 -1.30 -2.77
CA PHE A 151 21.98 -1.28 -3.32
C PHE A 151 23.00 -0.82 -2.29
N CYS A 152 22.77 0.32 -1.63
CA CYS A 152 23.74 0.90 -0.71
C CYS A 152 23.83 0.15 0.63
N CYS A 153 22.70 -0.31 1.19
CA CYS A 153 22.67 -0.86 2.55
C CYS A 153 22.63 -2.39 2.60
N ILE A 154 21.95 -3.06 1.67
CA ILE A 154 21.81 -4.52 1.68
C ILE A 154 22.90 -5.19 0.82
N LEU A 155 23.03 -4.78 -0.44
CA LEU A 155 23.99 -5.34 -1.38
C LEU A 155 25.40 -4.77 -1.18
N LYS A 156 25.50 -3.57 -0.59
CA LYS A 156 26.74 -2.79 -0.43
C LYS A 156 27.44 -2.56 -1.77
N GLU A 157 26.64 -2.32 -2.80
CA GLU A 157 27.08 -2.00 -4.15
C GLU A 157 26.94 -0.50 -4.39
N GLU A 158 27.93 0.08 -5.09
CA GLU A 158 27.82 1.44 -5.57
C GLU A 158 26.83 1.49 -6.73
N ILE A 159 25.88 2.43 -6.65
CA ILE A 159 24.92 2.68 -7.71
C ILE A 159 24.79 4.18 -7.93
N THR A 160 24.80 4.61 -9.19
CA THR A 160 24.59 6.03 -9.49
C THR A 160 23.10 6.36 -9.51
N VAL A 161 22.77 7.65 -9.32
CA VAL A 161 21.40 8.13 -9.45
C VAL A 161 20.84 7.82 -10.84
N SER A 162 21.67 7.86 -11.88
CA SER A 162 21.27 7.51 -13.25
C SER A 162 20.86 6.05 -13.37
N ASP A 163 21.63 5.13 -12.79
CA ASP A 163 21.34 3.69 -12.83
C ASP A 163 20.04 3.37 -12.10
N VAL A 164 19.82 3.99 -10.93
CA VAL A 164 18.56 3.84 -10.17
C VAL A 164 17.36 4.35 -10.99
N LEU A 165 17.49 5.47 -11.68
CA LEU A 165 16.43 6.02 -12.52
C LEU A 165 16.14 5.15 -13.75
N GLN A 166 17.18 4.60 -14.38
CA GLN A 166 17.04 3.67 -15.51
C GLN A 166 16.40 2.34 -15.08
N LEU A 167 16.83 1.78 -13.95
CA LEU A 167 16.21 0.59 -13.36
C LEU A 167 14.75 0.85 -12.98
N HIS A 168 14.45 2.01 -12.38
CA HIS A 168 13.09 2.41 -12.05
C HIS A 168 12.19 2.50 -13.29
N THR A 169 12.66 3.15 -14.36
CA THR A 169 11.88 3.31 -15.59
C THR A 169 11.70 1.99 -16.34
N GLY A 170 12.69 1.10 -16.32
CA GLY A 170 12.56 -0.24 -16.91
C GLY A 170 11.61 -1.17 -16.16
N LEU A 171 11.45 -0.99 -14.83
CA LEU A 171 10.69 -1.90 -13.97
C LEU A 171 9.32 -1.36 -13.55
N CYS A 172 9.10 -0.04 -13.68
CA CYS A 172 7.84 0.62 -13.45
C CYS A 172 7.38 1.30 -14.74
N PRO A 173 6.92 0.53 -15.75
CA PRO A 173 6.36 1.14 -16.95
C PRO A 173 5.18 2.03 -16.55
N LEU A 174 5.17 3.24 -17.10
CA LEU A 174 4.09 4.21 -16.99
C LEU A 174 2.81 3.62 -17.64
N MET A 175 2.07 2.78 -16.93
CA MET A 175 0.70 2.37 -17.27
C MET A 175 -0.18 2.35 -16.03
#